data_AF-A0A7D8Z5B3-F1
#
_entry.id   AF-A0A7D8Z5B3-F1
#
_cell.length_a   1.000
_cell.length_b   1.000
_cell.length_c   1.000
_cell.angle_alpha   90.00
_cell.angle_beta   90.00
_cell.angle_gamma   90.00
#
_symmetry.space_group_name_H-M   'P 1'
#
loop_
_entity.id
_entity.type
_entity.pdbx_description
1 polymer ?
#
loop_
_entity_poly.entity_id
_entity_poly.type
_entity_poly.pdbx_seq_one_letter_code
_entity_poly.pdbx_strand_id
1 'polypeptide(L)' 'MKSHQGAKKRFKKTASGMTPQGQCGKQHLNTGFSATRINRLQKAAYTTKTQVGALRVRPLTCVQSKTISRLLPYA' A
#
# COMPACT_ATOMS: atom_id res chain seq x y z
N MET A 1 -7.76 22.58 -2.18
CA MET A 1 -7.90 21.61 -1.07
C MET A 1 -6.57 20.90 -0.84
N LYS A 2 -6.05 20.85 0.39
CA LYS A 2 -4.76 20.21 0.69
C LYS A 2 -4.94 18.69 0.84
N SER A 3 -3.97 17.92 0.35
CA SER A 3 -3.93 16.47 0.56
C SER A 3 -3.36 16.13 1.95
N HIS A 4 -3.95 15.18 2.65
CA HIS A 4 -3.43 14.69 3.93
C HIS A 4 -2.10 13.95 3.72
N GLN A 5 -1.00 14.54 4.16
CA GLN A 5 0.36 14.00 3.90
C GLN A 5 0.58 12.63 4.57
N GLY A 6 -0.05 12.40 5.72
CA GLY A 6 0.05 11.11 6.43
C GLY A 6 -0.64 9.97 5.70
N ALA A 7 -1.73 10.25 4.98
CA ALA A 7 -2.47 9.24 4.23
C ALA A 7 -1.73 8.88 2.93
N LYS A 8 -1.21 9.90 2.25
CA LYS A 8 -0.40 9.78 1.05
C LYS A 8 0.86 8.91 1.21
N LYS A 9 1.51 8.95 2.39
CA LYS A 9 2.68 8.12 2.70
C LYS A 9 2.32 6.65 2.96
N ARG A 10 1.13 6.40 3.51
CA ARG A 10 0.70 5.08 4.01
C ARG A 10 -0.13 4.29 3.00
N PHE A 11 -0.94 4.98 2.19
CA PHE A 11 -1.86 4.39 1.22
C PHE A 11 -1.44 4.77 -0.20
N LYS A 12 -1.11 3.76 -1.00
CA LYS A 12 -0.84 3.90 -2.44
C LYS A 12 -2.05 3.37 -3.20
N LYS A 13 -2.53 4.09 -4.22
CA LYS A 13 -3.64 3.60 -5.06
C LYS A 13 -3.11 2.59 -6.07
N THR A 14 -3.67 1.38 -6.07
CA THR A 14 -3.46 0.39 -7.13
C THR A 14 -4.41 0.69 -8.30
N ALA A 15 -4.09 0.20 -9.51
CA ALA A 15 -4.93 0.35 -10.69
C ALA A 15 -6.39 -0.12 -10.49
N SER A 16 -6.61 -1.08 -9.59
CA SER A 16 -7.91 -1.61 -9.20
C SER A 16 -8.71 -0.74 -8.22
N GLY A 17 -8.19 0.43 -7.82
CA GLY A 17 -8.85 1.36 -6.90
C GLY A 17 -8.76 0.97 -5.42
N MET A 18 -8.22 -0.20 -5.10
CA MET A 18 -7.92 -0.61 -3.73
C MET A 18 -6.57 -0.03 -3.29
N THR A 19 -6.47 0.32 -2.00
CA THR A 19 -5.22 0.81 -1.40
C THR A 19 -4.63 -0.26 -0.47
N PRO A 20 -3.51 -0.92 -0.81
CA PRO A 20 -2.81 -1.79 0.13
C PRO A 20 -2.27 -0.99 1.31
N GLN A 21 -2.31 -1.60 2.49
CA GLN A 21 -1.77 -1.08 3.74
C GLN A 21 -1.01 -2.18 4.49
N GLY A 22 -0.01 -1.78 5.28
CA GLY A 22 0.63 -2.66 6.24
C GLY A 22 -0.26 -2.90 7.45
N GLN A 23 -0.33 -4.13 7.95
CA GLN A 23 -1.03 -4.45 9.19
C GLN A 23 -0.34 -3.77 10.39
N CYS A 24 -1.14 -3.36 11.37
CA CYS A 24 -0.67 -2.77 12.62
C CYS A 24 -0.02 -3.84 13.52
N GLY A 25 0.93 -3.43 14.37
CA GLY A 25 1.46 -4.27 15.44
C GLY A 25 2.50 -5.32 15.02
N LYS A 26 3.17 -5.11 13.87
CA LYS A 26 4.23 -6.01 13.38
C LYS A 26 5.65 -5.64 13.81
N GLN A 27 5.87 -4.45 14.38
CA GLN A 27 7.20 -3.85 14.51
C GLN A 27 7.93 -4.16 15.84
N HIS A 28 7.23 -4.37 16.96
CA HIS A 28 7.86 -4.54 18.27
C HIS A 28 7.12 -5.58 19.13
N LEU A 29 7.87 -6.32 19.97
CA LEU A 29 7.43 -7.41 20.84
C LEU A 29 6.71 -8.57 20.15
N ASN A 30 7.33 -9.14 19.11
CA ASN A 30 6.83 -10.35 18.45
C ASN A 30 7.24 -11.67 19.14
N THR A 31 8.09 -11.61 20.17
CA THR A 31 8.74 -12.77 20.81
C THR A 31 7.77 -13.69 21.57
N GLY A 32 6.66 -13.15 22.08
CA GLY A 32 5.62 -13.93 22.80
C GLY A 32 4.44 -14.37 21.93
N PHE A 33 4.45 -14.07 20.63
CA PHE A 33 3.33 -14.38 19.75
C PHE A 33 3.61 -15.60 18.87
N SER A 34 2.56 -16.35 18.54
CA SER A 34 2.68 -17.51 17.66
C SER A 34 3.14 -17.11 16.26
N ALA A 35 3.92 -17.99 15.62
CA ALA A 35 4.40 -17.79 14.25
C ALA A 35 3.24 -17.52 13.26
N THR A 36 2.09 -18.19 13.47
CA THR A 36 0.87 -17.98 12.66
C THR A 36 0.38 -16.54 12.70
N ARG A 37 0.41 -15.90 13.88
CA ARG A 37 0.03 -14.48 14.02
C ARG A 37 1.02 -13.58 13.30
N ILE A 38 2.33 -13.82 13.45
CA ILE A 38 3.38 -13.03 12.80
C ILE A 38 3.24 -13.12 11.27
N ASN A 39 3.07 -14.34 10.73
CA ASN A 39 2.88 -14.57 9.30
C ASN A 39 1.62 -13.89 8.75
N ARG A 40 0.54 -13.83 9.55
CA ARG A 40 -0.67 -13.08 9.16
C ARG A 40 -0.41 -11.57 9.10
N LEU A 41 0.37 -11.01 10.03
CA LEU A 41 0.70 -9.59 10.08
C LEU A 41 1.70 -9.15 8.99
N GLN A 42 2.49 -10.08 8.45
CA GLN A 42 3.38 -9.83 7.32
C GLN A 42 2.61 -9.59 6.00
N LYS A 43 1.43 -10.19 5.84
CA LYS A 43 0.61 -10.05 4.64
C LYS A 43 0.05 -8.63 4.50
N ALA A 44 -0.02 -8.15 3.25
CA ALA A 44 -0.64 -6.87 2.94
C ALA A 44 -2.15 -6.94 3.20
N ALA A 45 -2.70 -5.90 3.85
CA ALA A 45 -4.14 -5.73 4.01
C ALA A 45 -4.66 -4.81 2.90
N TYR A 46 -5.89 -5.04 2.46
CA TYR A 46 -6.59 -4.09 1.61
C TYR A 46 -7.55 -3.23 2.43
N THR A 47 -7.73 -1.99 1.98
CA THR A 47 -8.64 -1.02 2.57
C THR A 47 -10.08 -1.32 2.15
N THR A 48 -11.05 -1.11 3.06
CA THR A 48 -12.48 -1.30 2.75
C THR A 48 -13.00 -0.19 1.83
N LYS A 49 -14.07 -0.47 1.06
CA LYS A 49 -14.64 0.50 0.11
C LYS A 49 -15.03 1.83 0.79
N THR A 50 -15.56 1.77 2.00
CA THR A 50 -15.90 2.96 2.81
C THR A 50 -14.69 3.81 3.13
N GLN A 51 -13.58 3.17 3.51
CA GLN A 51 -12.35 3.86 3.89
C GLN A 51 -11.64 4.45 2.65
N VAL A 52 -11.78 3.82 1.47
CA VAL A 52 -11.33 4.40 0.19
C VAL A 52 -12.07 5.72 -0.14
N GLY A 53 -13.37 5.82 0.15
CA GLY A 53 -14.15 7.04 -0.08
C GLY A 53 -13.71 8.22 0.80
N ALA A 54 -13.31 7.95 2.05
CA ALA A 54 -12.78 8.95 2.97
C ALA A 54 -11.33 9.36 2.63
N LEU A 55 -10.56 8.48 1.97
CA LEU A 55 -9.16 8.73 1.62
C LEU A 55 -9.05 9.62 0.38
N ARG A 56 -8.91 10.93 0.61
CA ARG A 56 -8.49 11.92 -0.41
C ARG A 56 -7.00 11.81 -0.73
N VAL A 57 -6.51 10.61 -1.03
CA VAL A 57 -5.14 10.37 -1.48
C VAL A 57 -5.09 10.61 -2.98
N ARG A 58 -4.54 11.76 -3.37
CA ARG A 58 -4.14 12.02 -4.75
C ARG A 58 -2.79 11.33 -4.95
N PRO A 59 -2.63 10.45 -5.96
CA PRO A 59 -1.33 9.86 -6.24
C PRO A 59 -0.34 10.98 -6.54
N LEU A 60 0.83 10.99 -5.89
CA LEU A 60 1.96 11.66 -6.51
C LEU A 60 2.38 10.79 -7.69
N THR A 61 2.56 11.44 -8.83
CA THR A 61 3.17 10.93 -10.06
C THR A 61 2.43 9.82 -10.80
N CYS A 62 1.74 10.21 -11.87
CA CYS A 62 1.89 9.58 -13.19
C CYS A 62 1.90 10.68 -14.28
N VAL A 63 2.87 11.58 -14.19
CA VAL A 63 3.47 12.25 -15.36
C VAL A 63 4.89 11.67 -15.42
N GLN A 64 5.29 11.18 -16.60
CA GLN A 64 6.46 10.32 -16.92
C GLN A 64 6.25 8.81 -16.77
N SER A 65 5.59 8.18 -17.76
CA SER A 65 6.34 7.44 -18.80
C SER A 65 5.38 6.95 -19.90
N LYS A 66 5.06 7.83 -20.85
CA LYS A 66 5.09 7.38 -22.26
C LYS A 66 6.58 7.36 -22.59
N THR A 67 7.22 6.20 -22.63
CA THR A 67 8.19 5.71 -23.63
C THR A 67 8.80 4.39 -23.11
N ILE A 68 9.03 3.46 -24.04
CA ILE A 68 9.84 2.24 -23.93
C ILE A 68 9.17 1.04 -23.24
N SER A 69 8.07 0.62 -23.85
CA SER A 69 7.97 -0.75 -24.33
C SER A 69 9.15 -1.07 -25.28
N ARG A 70 10.18 -1.76 -24.79
CA ARG A 70 11.03 -2.68 -25.58
C ARG A 70 12.09 -3.32 -24.67
N LEU A 71 12.14 -4.66 -24.74
CA LEU A 71 13.21 -5.57 -24.30
C LEU A 71 13.20 -6.00 -22.82
N LEU A 72 12.41 -7.05 -22.56
CA LEU A 72 12.87 -8.20 -21.77
C LEU A 72 14.05 -8.90 -22.52
N PRO A 73 14.99 -9.63 -21.87
CA PRO A 73 14.68 -10.68 -20.90
C PRO A 73 15.57 -10.81 -19.65
N TYR A 74 14.92 -11.38 -18.62
CA TYR A 74 15.42 -12.37 -17.66
C TYR A 74 16.86 -12.91 -17.89
N ALA A 75 17.73 -12.67 -16.91
CA ALA A 75 18.77 -13.59 -16.43
C ALA A 75 18.97 -13.31 -14.93
#